data_AF-A0A0K8VEB2-F1
#
_entry.id   AF-A0A0K8VEB2-F1
#
_cell.length_a   1.000
_cell.length_b   1.000
_cell.length_c   1.000
_cell.angle_alpha   90.00
_cell.angle_beta   90.00
_cell.angle_gamma   90.00
#
_symmetry.space_group_name_H-M   'P 1'
#
loop_
_entity.id
_entity.type
_entity.pdbx_description
1 polymer ?
#
loop_
_entity_poly.entity_id
_entity_poly.type
_entity_poly.pdbx_seq_one_letter_code
_entity_poly.pdbx_strand_id
1 'polypeptide(L)'
;MAGATLFERAQALTSVNREEGITLLNKIVREQEVAENDEELIRLKEQGILQLGELYKQEGKAKELADLIKVTRPFLSLISKAKAAKMVRTLVDMFLDMDAGTGIEVQLCKDCIEWAKQEKRTFLRQSLEARLIALFFDTGLYTDALALGSQLLRELKKLDDKNLLVEVQLLESKTYHALSNLPKARAALTSARTTANAIYCPPKVQGALDLQSGILHAADERDFKTAFSYFYEAFESFDSVDNAKALTGLKYMLLCKIMLGQSEDVNQIVSGKLAITYSGRDIDAMKAVAEASHKRSLADFQEALKDYKKELSEDVIVKAHLGTLYDTMLEQNLCRIIEPYSRVQVSI
;
A
#
# COMPACT_ATOMS: atom_id res chain seq x y z
N MET A 1 -5.63 -29.18 -29.92
CA MET A 1 -4.19 -29.43 -30.21
C MET A 1 -3.45 -28.26 -30.86
N ALA A 2 -3.97 -27.58 -31.89
CA ALA A 2 -3.27 -26.43 -32.51
C ALA A 2 -3.06 -25.23 -31.55
N GLY A 3 -4.05 -24.88 -30.73
CA GLY A 3 -3.95 -23.77 -29.77
C GLY A 3 -2.90 -23.96 -28.66
N ALA A 4 -2.69 -25.19 -28.19
CA ALA A 4 -1.67 -25.51 -27.19
C ALA A 4 -0.25 -25.32 -27.75
N THR A 5 0.00 -25.80 -28.98
CA THR A 5 1.30 -25.64 -29.65
C THR A 5 1.64 -24.18 -29.99
N LEU A 6 0.62 -23.35 -30.29
CA LEU A 6 0.80 -21.92 -30.52
C LEU A 6 1.09 -21.15 -29.22
N PHE A 7 0.45 -21.54 -28.12
CA PHE A 7 0.71 -20.95 -26.81
C PHE A 7 2.11 -21.31 -26.29
N GLU A 8 2.54 -22.56 -26.39
CA GLU A 8 3.91 -22.98 -26.06
C GLU A 8 4.96 -22.26 -26.93
N ARG A 9 4.67 -22.09 -28.23
CA ARG A 9 5.53 -21.32 -29.13
C ARG A 9 5.56 -19.84 -28.77
N ALA A 10 4.44 -19.25 -28.37
CA ALA A 10 4.39 -17.87 -27.89
C ALA A 10 5.16 -17.70 -26.57
N GLN A 11 5.08 -18.65 -25.64
CA GLN A 11 5.88 -18.67 -24.41
C GLN A 11 7.38 -18.80 -24.70
N ALA A 12 7.77 -19.70 -25.61
CA ALA A 12 9.15 -19.87 -26.03
C ALA A 12 9.69 -18.67 -26.81
N LEU A 13 8.86 -17.96 -27.56
CA LEU A 13 9.26 -16.73 -28.27
C LEU A 13 9.29 -15.52 -27.34
N THR A 14 8.49 -15.49 -26.27
CA THR A 14 8.52 -14.40 -25.28
C THR A 14 9.90 -14.29 -24.58
N SER A 15 10.62 -15.40 -24.45
CA SER A 15 11.98 -15.41 -23.89
C SER A 15 13.08 -15.05 -24.90
N VAL A 16 12.80 -15.09 -26.21
CA VAL A 16 13.80 -14.91 -27.29
C VAL A 16 13.58 -13.60 -28.06
N ASN A 17 12.33 -13.25 -28.40
CA ASN A 17 11.92 -12.03 -29.08
C ASN A 17 10.53 -11.56 -28.60
N ARG A 18 10.52 -10.57 -27.70
CA ARG A 18 9.31 -10.12 -26.99
C ARG A 18 8.24 -9.53 -27.91
N GLU A 19 8.62 -8.84 -28.98
CA GLU A 19 7.67 -8.23 -29.92
C GLU A 19 6.91 -9.30 -30.75
N GLU A 20 7.61 -10.34 -31.21
CA GLU A 20 6.97 -11.47 -31.92
C GLU A 20 6.06 -12.27 -30.98
N GLY A 21 6.46 -12.45 -29.71
CA GLY A 21 5.61 -13.04 -28.67
C GLY A 21 4.32 -12.26 -28.45
N ILE A 22 4.40 -10.93 -28.38
CA ILE A 22 3.25 -10.03 -28.24
C ILE A 22 2.33 -10.12 -29.46
N THR A 23 2.86 -10.18 -30.68
CA THR A 23 2.02 -10.30 -31.90
C THR A 23 1.28 -11.64 -31.97
N LEU A 24 1.94 -12.75 -31.60
CA LEU A 24 1.33 -14.08 -31.53
C LEU A 24 0.27 -14.17 -30.41
N LEU A 25 0.55 -13.62 -29.24
CA LEU A 25 -0.42 -13.57 -28.14
C LEU A 25 -1.62 -12.68 -28.49
N ASN A 26 -1.43 -11.53 -29.14
CA ASN A 26 -2.52 -10.70 -29.65
C ASN A 26 -3.38 -11.46 -30.66
N LYS A 27 -2.77 -12.27 -31.52
CA LYS A 27 -3.48 -13.10 -32.49
C LYS A 27 -4.34 -14.17 -31.78
N ILE A 28 -3.79 -14.85 -30.78
CA ILE A 28 -4.51 -15.84 -29.95
C ILE A 28 -5.67 -15.19 -29.16
N VAL A 29 -5.47 -13.97 -28.65
CA VAL A 29 -6.50 -13.23 -27.90
C VAL A 29 -7.63 -12.76 -28.82
N ARG A 30 -7.30 -12.29 -30.03
CA ARG A 30 -8.26 -11.78 -31.02
C ARG A 30 -8.98 -12.87 -31.81
N GLU A 31 -8.41 -14.07 -31.96
CA GLU A 31 -9.10 -15.19 -32.60
C GLU A 31 -10.33 -15.61 -31.76
N GLN A 32 -11.51 -15.39 -32.33
CA GLN A 32 -12.83 -15.58 -31.72
C GLN A 32 -13.33 -17.04 -31.75
N GLU A 33 -12.65 -17.94 -32.46
CA GLU A 33 -13.08 -19.33 -32.60
C GLU A 33 -12.67 -20.19 -31.40
N VAL A 34 -13.25 -19.90 -30.24
CA VAL A 34 -13.31 -20.88 -29.15
C VAL A 34 -14.73 -21.40 -29.13
N ALA A 35 -14.94 -22.63 -29.60
CA ALA A 35 -16.21 -23.32 -29.39
C ALA A 35 -16.47 -23.42 -27.88
N GLU A 36 -17.70 -23.16 -27.44
CA GLU A 36 -18.10 -23.07 -26.02
C GLU A 36 -17.75 -24.32 -25.17
N ASN A 37 -17.38 -25.44 -25.80
CA ASN A 37 -17.12 -26.74 -25.15
C ASN A 37 -15.63 -27.12 -25.00
N ASP A 38 -14.67 -26.27 -25.40
CA ASP A 38 -13.25 -26.62 -25.27
C ASP A 38 -12.62 -25.95 -24.02
N GLU A 39 -12.80 -26.60 -22.87
CA GLU A 39 -12.28 -26.13 -21.57
C GLU A 39 -10.77 -25.87 -21.58
N GLU A 40 -10.02 -26.62 -22.41
CA GLU A 40 -8.57 -26.50 -22.53
C GLU A 40 -8.18 -25.23 -23.28
N LEU A 41 -8.88 -24.90 -24.37
CA LEU A 41 -8.69 -23.64 -25.10
C LEU A 41 -9.09 -22.41 -24.27
N ILE A 42 -10.15 -22.50 -23.47
CA ILE A 42 -10.54 -21.43 -22.54
C ILE A 42 -9.41 -21.19 -21.53
N ARG A 43 -8.83 -22.26 -20.95
CA ARG A 43 -7.72 -22.14 -20.00
C ARG A 43 -6.46 -21.55 -20.64
N LEU A 44 -6.11 -21.97 -21.86
CA LEU A 44 -4.97 -21.43 -22.59
C LEU A 44 -5.17 -19.94 -22.92
N LYS A 45 -6.40 -19.55 -23.28
CA LYS A 45 -6.73 -18.15 -23.56
C LYS A 45 -6.72 -17.29 -22.29
N GLU A 46 -7.20 -17.80 -21.16
CA GLU A 46 -7.05 -17.14 -19.84
C GLU A 46 -5.57 -16.89 -19.52
N GLN A 47 -4.71 -17.90 -19.68
CA GLN A 47 -3.27 -17.76 -19.44
C GLN A 47 -2.61 -16.80 -20.44
N GLY A 48 -2.98 -16.84 -21.71
CA GLY A 48 -2.47 -15.94 -22.75
C GLY A 48 -2.82 -14.48 -22.50
N ILE A 49 -4.03 -14.19 -22.04
CA ILE A 49 -4.44 -12.82 -21.68
C ILE A 49 -3.60 -12.30 -20.51
N LEU A 50 -3.43 -13.10 -19.45
CA LEU A 50 -2.64 -12.69 -18.29
C LEU A 50 -1.16 -12.52 -18.62
N GLN A 51 -0.60 -13.41 -19.44
CA GLN A 51 0.79 -13.31 -19.88
C GLN A 51 1.01 -12.10 -20.79
N LEU A 52 0.08 -11.80 -21.70
CA LEU A 52 0.14 -10.61 -22.54
C LEU A 52 0.03 -9.34 -21.70
N GLY A 53 -0.84 -9.34 -20.68
CA GLY A 53 -0.96 -8.23 -19.74
C GLY A 53 0.33 -7.98 -18.97
N GLU A 54 0.98 -9.04 -18.49
CA GLU A 54 2.29 -8.97 -17.82
C GLU A 54 3.39 -8.45 -18.76
N LEU A 55 3.39 -8.83 -20.04
CA LEU A 55 4.35 -8.29 -21.01
C LEU A 55 4.13 -6.80 -21.27
N TYR A 56 2.89 -6.35 -21.40
CA TYR A 56 2.60 -4.92 -21.54
C TYR A 56 3.01 -4.13 -20.29
N LYS A 57 2.84 -4.71 -19.10
CA LYS A 57 3.34 -4.14 -17.85
C LYS A 57 4.86 -3.97 -17.88
N GLN A 58 5.59 -5.01 -18.26
CA GLN A 58 7.06 -4.98 -18.32
C GLN A 58 7.61 -4.01 -19.38
N GLU A 59 6.90 -3.82 -20.49
CA GLU A 59 7.29 -2.89 -21.56
C GLU A 59 6.79 -1.46 -21.36
N GLY A 60 6.01 -1.18 -20.30
CA GLY A 60 5.45 0.17 -20.06
C GLY A 60 4.34 0.57 -21.05
N LYS A 61 3.73 -0.38 -21.76
CA LYS A 61 2.71 -0.15 -22.80
C LYS A 61 1.31 -0.01 -22.22
N ALA A 62 1.08 1.11 -21.52
CA ALA A 62 -0.18 1.34 -20.80
C ALA A 62 -1.42 1.38 -21.72
N LYS A 63 -1.34 2.05 -22.87
CA LYS A 63 -2.49 2.16 -23.80
C LYS A 63 -2.93 0.80 -24.32
N GLU A 64 -1.97 -0.04 -24.68
CA GLU A 64 -2.16 -1.39 -25.19
C GLU A 64 -2.77 -2.30 -24.12
N LEU A 65 -2.38 -2.12 -22.85
CA LEU A 65 -2.99 -2.85 -21.73
C LEU A 65 -4.45 -2.41 -21.46
N ALA A 66 -4.73 -1.10 -21.53
CA ALA A 66 -6.10 -0.58 -21.42
C ALA A 66 -6.99 -1.11 -22.55
N ASP A 67 -6.45 -1.18 -23.77
CA ASP A 67 -7.15 -1.75 -24.93
C ASP A 67 -7.35 -3.26 -24.79
N LEU A 68 -6.36 -3.98 -24.24
CA LEU A 68 -6.49 -5.41 -23.93
C LEU A 68 -7.67 -5.69 -22.98
N ILE A 69 -7.83 -4.87 -21.93
CA ILE A 69 -8.97 -4.98 -21.00
C ILE A 69 -10.30 -4.80 -21.73
N LYS A 70 -10.38 -3.89 -22.72
CA LYS A 70 -11.59 -3.70 -23.53
C LYS A 70 -11.85 -4.87 -24.49
N VAL A 71 -10.81 -5.35 -25.18
CA VAL A 71 -10.88 -6.45 -26.16
C VAL A 71 -11.27 -7.77 -25.50
N THR A 72 -10.92 -7.97 -24.23
CA THR A 72 -11.22 -9.20 -23.48
C THR A 72 -12.65 -9.23 -22.91
N ARG A 73 -13.42 -8.13 -22.96
CA ARG A 73 -14.80 -8.07 -22.45
C ARG A 73 -15.75 -9.13 -23.03
N PRO A 74 -15.76 -9.42 -24.34
CA PRO A 74 -16.61 -10.48 -24.90
C PRO A 74 -16.19 -11.87 -24.39
N PHE A 75 -14.90 -12.11 -24.21
CA PHE A 75 -14.38 -13.38 -23.68
C PHE A 75 -14.77 -13.60 -22.21
N LEU A 76 -14.86 -12.53 -21.40
CA LEU A 76 -15.29 -12.60 -20.00
C LEU A 76 -16.73 -13.11 -19.81
N SER A 77 -17.56 -13.10 -20.86
CA SER A 77 -18.92 -13.64 -20.84
C SER A 77 -18.96 -15.16 -21.10
N LEU A 78 -17.89 -15.74 -21.65
CA LEU A 78 -17.76 -17.18 -21.92
C LEU A 78 -17.29 -17.97 -20.69
N ILE A 79 -16.75 -17.30 -19.68
CA ILE A 79 -16.22 -17.92 -18.46
C ILE A 79 -17.09 -17.62 -17.24
N SER A 80 -16.88 -18.36 -16.15
CA SER A 80 -17.65 -18.16 -14.92
C SER A 80 -17.44 -16.74 -14.36
N LYS A 81 -18.49 -16.20 -13.72
CA LYS A 81 -18.46 -14.84 -13.14
C LYS A 81 -17.28 -14.65 -12.17
N ALA A 82 -16.92 -15.68 -11.41
CA ALA A 82 -15.80 -15.66 -10.48
C ALA A 82 -14.44 -15.59 -11.19
N LYS A 83 -14.22 -16.41 -12.23
CA LYS A 83 -12.97 -16.38 -13.02
C LYS A 83 -12.81 -15.05 -13.76
N ALA A 84 -13.89 -14.55 -14.36
CA ALA A 84 -13.90 -13.25 -15.00
C ALA A 84 -13.56 -12.12 -14.01
N ALA A 85 -14.14 -12.14 -12.81
CA ALA A 85 -13.83 -11.14 -11.80
C ALA A 85 -12.35 -11.19 -11.39
N LYS A 86 -11.77 -12.39 -11.21
CA LYS A 86 -10.34 -12.56 -10.92
C LYS A 86 -9.47 -11.99 -12.04
N MET A 87 -9.77 -12.31 -13.30
CA MET A 87 -8.98 -11.84 -14.44
C MET A 87 -9.02 -10.32 -14.60
N VAL A 88 -10.21 -9.70 -14.50
CA VAL A 88 -10.33 -8.23 -14.57
C VAL A 88 -9.56 -7.55 -13.45
N ARG A 89 -9.66 -8.05 -12.20
CA ARG A 89 -8.89 -7.51 -11.07
C ARG A 89 -7.39 -7.57 -11.34
N THR A 90 -6.88 -8.72 -11.76
CA THR A 90 -5.46 -8.89 -12.05
C THR A 90 -4.97 -7.96 -13.16
N LEU A 91 -5.74 -7.79 -14.25
CA LEU A 91 -5.35 -6.87 -15.33
C LEU A 91 -5.38 -5.40 -14.89
N VAL A 92 -6.37 -5.00 -14.07
CA VAL A 92 -6.44 -3.65 -13.50
C VAL A 92 -5.28 -3.42 -12.54
N ASP A 93 -4.95 -4.37 -11.68
CA ASP A 93 -3.81 -4.27 -10.77
C ASP A 93 -2.49 -4.15 -11.56
N MET A 94 -2.31 -4.95 -12.61
CA MET A 94 -1.16 -4.83 -13.52
C MET A 94 -1.07 -3.43 -14.13
N PHE A 95 -2.19 -2.83 -14.52
CA PHE A 95 -2.24 -1.48 -15.09
C PHE A 95 -1.90 -0.39 -14.08
N LEU A 96 -2.43 -0.50 -12.85
CA LEU A 96 -2.20 0.48 -11.79
C LEU A 96 -0.75 0.45 -11.27
N ASP A 97 -0.05 -0.68 -11.41
CA ASP A 97 1.37 -0.80 -11.04
C ASP A 97 2.33 -0.18 -12.08
N MET A 98 1.83 0.35 -13.21
CA MET A 98 2.67 0.89 -14.30
C MET A 98 3.02 2.38 -14.15
N ASP A 99 2.66 3.03 -13.04
CA ASP A 99 2.77 4.49 -12.84
C ASP A 99 2.22 5.27 -14.05
N ALA A 100 1.12 4.81 -14.62
CA ALA A 100 0.60 5.21 -15.92
C ALA A 100 -0.21 6.51 -15.85
N GLY A 101 0.29 7.54 -15.16
CA GLY A 101 -0.29 8.88 -15.12
C GLY A 101 -1.71 8.92 -14.54
N THR A 102 -1.85 9.65 -13.43
CA THR A 102 -3.04 9.77 -12.56
C THR A 102 -4.42 9.88 -13.27
N GLY A 103 -4.49 10.46 -14.47
CA GLY A 103 -5.75 10.63 -15.20
C GLY A 103 -6.26 9.38 -15.94
N ILE A 104 -5.37 8.55 -16.49
CA ILE A 104 -5.77 7.40 -17.33
C ILE A 104 -6.25 6.25 -16.45
N GLU A 105 -5.59 6.05 -15.31
CA GLU A 105 -5.91 5.04 -14.29
C GLU A 105 -7.31 5.21 -13.72
N VAL A 106 -7.67 6.44 -13.32
CA VAL A 106 -9.01 6.75 -12.79
C VAL A 106 -10.07 6.52 -13.85
N GLN A 107 -9.82 6.92 -15.10
CA GLN A 107 -10.79 6.74 -16.18
C GLN A 107 -11.00 5.25 -16.50
N LEU A 108 -9.93 4.46 -16.57
CA LEU A 108 -10.02 3.03 -16.81
C LEU A 108 -10.80 2.32 -15.71
N CYS A 109 -10.54 2.64 -14.44
CA CYS A 109 -11.30 2.11 -13.31
C CYS A 109 -12.79 2.45 -13.40
N LYS A 110 -13.14 3.70 -13.73
CA LYS A 110 -14.53 4.13 -13.95
C LYS A 110 -15.19 3.37 -15.12
N ASP A 111 -14.48 3.21 -16.24
CA ASP A 111 -14.97 2.46 -17.41
C ASP A 111 -15.22 0.97 -17.06
N CYS A 112 -14.37 0.36 -16.25
CA CYS A 112 -14.53 -1.02 -15.79
C CYS A 112 -15.69 -1.17 -14.79
N ILE A 113 -15.88 -0.19 -13.89
CA ILE A 113 -17.02 -0.15 -12.97
C ILE A 113 -18.33 -0.02 -13.75
N GLU A 114 -18.38 0.86 -14.75
CA GLU A 114 -19.57 1.06 -15.58
C GLU A 114 -19.92 -0.20 -16.38
N TRP A 115 -18.91 -0.86 -16.97
CA TRP A 115 -19.11 -2.16 -17.60
C TRP A 115 -19.64 -3.21 -16.60
N ALA A 116 -19.09 -3.28 -15.40
CA ALA A 116 -19.55 -4.22 -14.37
C ALA A 116 -21.00 -3.93 -13.92
N LYS A 117 -21.45 -2.67 -13.95
CA LYS A 117 -22.86 -2.28 -13.73
C LYS A 117 -23.76 -2.79 -14.86
N GLN A 118 -23.38 -2.55 -16.11
CA GLN A 118 -24.14 -2.98 -17.30
C GLN A 118 -24.32 -4.50 -17.35
N GLU A 119 -23.26 -5.25 -17.03
CA GLU A 119 -23.25 -6.72 -16.97
C GLU A 119 -23.88 -7.30 -15.68
N LYS A 120 -24.38 -6.45 -14.77
CA LYS A 120 -24.95 -6.84 -13.47
C LYS A 120 -24.00 -7.72 -12.62
N ARG A 121 -22.69 -7.42 -12.66
CA ARG A 121 -21.64 -8.13 -11.92
C ARG A 121 -21.32 -7.41 -10.60
N THR A 122 -22.22 -7.52 -9.62
CA THR A 122 -22.17 -6.75 -8.36
C THR A 122 -20.85 -6.91 -7.57
N PHE A 123 -20.38 -8.14 -7.33
CA PHE A 123 -19.14 -8.38 -6.58
C PHE A 123 -17.89 -7.87 -7.28
N LEU A 124 -17.87 -7.89 -8.62
CA LEU A 124 -16.77 -7.32 -9.39
C LEU A 124 -16.79 -5.79 -9.27
N ARG A 125 -17.96 -5.18 -9.45
CA ARG A 125 -18.15 -3.74 -9.28
C ARG A 125 -17.66 -3.26 -7.92
N GLN A 126 -18.10 -3.89 -6.83
CA GLN A 126 -17.73 -3.50 -5.46
C GLN A 126 -16.23 -3.59 -5.22
N SER A 127 -15.57 -4.64 -5.73
CA SER A 127 -14.12 -4.78 -5.63
C SER A 127 -13.37 -3.76 -6.49
N LEU A 128 -13.87 -3.42 -7.67
CA LEU A 128 -13.29 -2.35 -8.50
C LEU A 128 -13.50 -0.96 -7.85
N GLU A 129 -14.64 -0.73 -7.21
CA GLU A 129 -14.88 0.49 -6.43
C GLU A 129 -13.91 0.58 -5.24
N ALA A 130 -13.67 -0.52 -4.51
CA ALA A 130 -12.66 -0.54 -3.45
C ALA A 130 -11.25 -0.23 -3.97
N ARG A 131 -10.88 -0.78 -5.14
CA ARG A 131 -9.59 -0.46 -5.79
C ARG A 131 -9.51 0.99 -6.24
N LEU A 132 -10.61 1.56 -6.74
CA LEU A 132 -10.69 2.98 -7.11
C LEU A 132 -10.59 3.90 -5.87
N ILE A 133 -11.15 3.51 -4.72
CA ILE A 133 -10.96 4.26 -3.46
C ILE A 133 -9.48 4.27 -3.05
N ALA A 134 -8.80 3.13 -3.16
CA ALA A 134 -7.35 3.06 -2.90
C ALA A 134 -6.56 4.00 -3.84
N LEU A 135 -6.89 3.99 -5.14
CA LEU A 135 -6.29 4.90 -6.12
C LEU A 135 -6.56 6.37 -5.79
N PHE A 136 -7.79 6.74 -5.40
CA PHE A 136 -8.09 8.10 -4.96
C PHE A 136 -7.29 8.52 -3.73
N PHE A 137 -7.04 7.59 -2.80
CA PHE A 137 -6.18 7.85 -1.66
C PHE A 137 -4.72 8.08 -2.09
N ASP A 138 -4.16 7.19 -2.92
CA ASP A 138 -2.76 7.28 -3.38
C ASP A 138 -2.50 8.56 -4.20
N THR A 139 -3.53 9.07 -4.88
CA THR A 139 -3.46 10.28 -5.72
C THR A 139 -3.81 11.58 -4.96
N GLY A 140 -4.16 11.49 -3.68
CA GLY A 140 -4.53 12.64 -2.85
C GLY A 140 -5.95 13.20 -3.07
N LEU A 141 -6.80 12.51 -3.85
CA LEU A 141 -8.20 12.86 -4.08
C LEU A 141 -9.12 12.38 -2.94
N TYR A 142 -8.85 12.89 -1.72
CA TYR A 142 -9.48 12.38 -0.49
C TYR A 142 -11.00 12.59 -0.43
N THR A 143 -11.54 13.66 -1.01
CA THR A 143 -12.99 13.91 -1.01
C THR A 143 -13.76 12.89 -1.85
N ASP A 144 -13.20 12.53 -3.01
CA ASP A 144 -13.80 11.54 -3.91
C ASP A 144 -13.69 10.14 -3.32
N ALA A 145 -12.56 9.83 -2.65
CA ALA A 145 -12.39 8.60 -1.88
C ALA A 145 -13.47 8.43 -0.81
N LEU A 146 -13.74 9.48 -0.01
CA LEU A 146 -14.78 9.44 1.02
C LEU A 146 -16.20 9.34 0.46
N ALA A 147 -16.48 10.03 -0.66
CA ALA A 147 -17.78 9.99 -1.31
C ALA A 147 -18.11 8.57 -1.82
N LEU A 148 -17.15 7.95 -2.53
CA LEU A 148 -17.30 6.58 -3.04
C LEU A 148 -17.30 5.56 -1.90
N GLY A 149 -16.41 5.70 -0.90
CA GLY A 149 -16.36 4.85 0.28
C GLY A 149 -17.67 4.86 1.07
N SER A 150 -18.28 6.02 1.27
CA SER A 150 -19.57 6.14 1.97
C SER A 150 -20.71 5.43 1.24
N GLN A 151 -20.71 5.42 -0.09
CA GLN A 151 -21.68 4.68 -0.89
C GLN A 151 -21.45 3.17 -0.75
N LEU A 152 -20.21 2.72 -0.95
CA LEU A 152 -19.84 1.30 -0.91
C LEU A 152 -20.08 0.70 0.48
N LEU A 153 -19.77 1.42 1.57
CA LEU A 153 -20.00 0.95 2.95
C LEU A 153 -21.48 0.71 3.26
N ARG A 154 -22.40 1.50 2.69
CA ARG A 154 -23.85 1.29 2.89
C ARG A 154 -24.33 -0.01 2.25
N GLU A 155 -23.68 -0.42 1.17
CA GLU A 155 -23.98 -1.69 0.50
C GLU A 155 -23.31 -2.86 1.21
N LEU A 156 -21.99 -2.76 1.50
CA LEU A 156 -21.22 -3.83 2.12
C LEU A 156 -21.74 -4.19 3.53
N LYS A 157 -22.27 -3.22 4.30
CA LYS A 157 -22.91 -3.50 5.60
C LYS A 157 -24.17 -4.36 5.51
N LYS A 158 -24.79 -4.46 4.33
CA LYS A 158 -25.97 -5.32 4.10
C LYS A 158 -25.60 -6.71 3.55
N LEU A 159 -24.31 -6.93 3.27
CA LEU A 159 -23.78 -8.16 2.68
C LEU A 159 -22.86 -8.87 3.69
N ASP A 160 -22.56 -10.13 3.42
CA ASP A 160 -21.72 -10.97 4.30
C ASP A 160 -20.23 -10.98 3.90
N ASP A 161 -19.83 -10.23 2.86
CA ASP A 161 -18.42 -10.10 2.47
C ASP A 161 -17.67 -9.13 3.41
N LYS A 162 -17.34 -9.65 4.58
CA LYS A 162 -16.65 -8.91 5.64
C LYS A 162 -15.20 -8.60 5.31
N ASN A 163 -14.55 -9.38 4.43
CA ASN A 163 -13.16 -9.12 4.02
C ASN A 163 -13.07 -7.78 3.29
N LEU A 164 -13.92 -7.59 2.27
CA LEU A 164 -13.96 -6.33 1.53
C LEU A 164 -14.43 -5.16 2.40
N LEU A 165 -15.33 -5.40 3.34
CA LEU A 165 -15.78 -4.39 4.30
C LEU A 165 -14.64 -3.86 5.16
N VAL A 166 -13.76 -4.73 5.69
CA VAL A 166 -12.59 -4.33 6.47
C VAL A 166 -11.63 -3.47 5.65
N GLU A 167 -11.36 -3.85 4.40
CA GLU A 167 -10.47 -3.09 3.52
C GLU A 167 -10.99 -1.66 3.28
N VAL A 168 -12.29 -1.50 3.00
CA VAL A 168 -12.90 -0.19 2.75
C VAL A 168 -12.94 0.66 4.03
N GLN A 169 -13.24 0.06 5.20
CA GLN A 169 -13.20 0.77 6.48
C GLN A 169 -11.78 1.23 6.85
N LEU A 170 -10.77 0.41 6.54
CA LEU A 170 -9.36 0.79 6.74
C LEU A 170 -8.95 1.94 5.83
N LEU A 171 -9.36 1.92 4.54
CA LEU A 171 -9.13 3.03 3.61
C LEU A 171 -9.85 4.32 4.06
N GLU A 172 -11.06 4.20 4.59
CA GLU A 172 -11.79 5.32 5.17
C GLU A 172 -11.01 5.92 6.36
N SER A 173 -10.48 5.08 7.26
CA SER A 173 -9.64 5.53 8.38
C SER A 173 -8.39 6.29 7.90
N LYS A 174 -7.67 5.74 6.91
CA LYS A 174 -6.49 6.38 6.32
C LYS A 174 -6.82 7.72 5.68
N THR A 175 -7.92 7.79 4.94
CA THR A 175 -8.37 9.01 4.26
C THR A 175 -8.75 10.10 5.26
N TYR A 176 -9.46 9.76 6.33
CA TYR A 176 -9.76 10.72 7.40
C TYR A 176 -8.50 11.19 8.14
N HIS A 177 -7.53 10.30 8.35
CA HIS A 177 -6.24 10.67 8.95
C HIS A 177 -5.48 11.65 8.05
N ALA A 178 -5.43 11.42 6.73
CA ALA A 178 -4.80 12.33 5.78
C ALA A 178 -5.46 13.72 5.76
N LEU A 179 -6.78 13.80 6.00
CA LEU A 179 -7.53 15.05 6.18
C LEU A 179 -7.43 15.63 7.61
N SER A 180 -6.56 15.08 8.47
CA SER A 180 -6.39 15.49 9.87
C SER A 180 -7.66 15.36 10.73
N ASN A 181 -8.60 14.50 10.36
CA ASN A 181 -9.82 14.21 11.13
C ASN A 181 -9.64 12.96 11.99
N LEU A 182 -8.91 13.10 13.10
CA LEU A 182 -8.56 12.00 14.01
C LEU A 182 -9.80 11.31 14.64
N PRO A 183 -10.85 12.02 15.10
CA PRO A 183 -12.02 11.36 15.69
C PRO A 183 -12.72 10.41 14.72
N LYS A 184 -12.89 10.82 13.45
CA LYS A 184 -13.50 9.96 12.43
C LYS A 184 -12.56 8.85 11.98
N ALA A 185 -11.26 9.13 11.85
CA ALA A 185 -10.27 8.10 11.52
C ALA A 185 -10.28 6.96 12.55
N ARG A 186 -10.38 7.30 13.84
CA ARG A 186 -10.50 6.34 14.94
C ARG A 186 -11.80 5.57 14.88
N ALA A 187 -12.95 6.25 14.70
CA ALA A 187 -14.25 5.59 14.60
C ALA A 187 -14.32 4.57 13.45
N ALA A 188 -13.74 4.92 12.29
CA ALA A 188 -13.61 4.03 11.15
C ALA A 188 -12.70 2.83 11.47
N LEU A 189 -11.56 3.05 12.13
CA LEU A 189 -10.65 1.97 12.54
C LEU A 189 -11.27 1.03 13.59
N THR A 190 -11.98 1.56 14.58
CA THR A 190 -12.72 0.73 15.55
C THR A 190 -13.71 -0.17 14.84
N SER A 191 -14.45 0.37 13.85
CA SER A 191 -15.38 -0.40 13.03
C SER A 191 -14.67 -1.48 12.21
N ALA A 192 -13.51 -1.17 11.63
CA ALA A 192 -12.66 -2.11 10.90
C ALA A 192 -12.21 -3.26 11.80
N ARG A 193 -11.68 -2.97 13.00
CA ARG A 193 -11.23 -4.00 13.96
C ARG A 193 -12.39 -4.86 14.47
N THR A 194 -13.55 -4.28 14.76
CA THR A 194 -14.73 -5.08 15.16
C THR A 194 -15.14 -6.06 14.07
N THR A 195 -15.07 -5.64 12.81
CA THR A 195 -15.42 -6.48 11.66
C THR A 195 -14.33 -7.53 11.43
N ALA A 196 -13.07 -7.15 11.55
CA ALA A 196 -11.91 -8.02 11.46
C ALA A 196 -11.94 -9.13 12.52
N ASN A 197 -12.34 -8.83 13.76
CA ASN A 197 -12.46 -9.84 14.83
C ASN A 197 -13.53 -10.90 14.54
N ALA A 198 -14.50 -10.61 13.66
CA ALA A 198 -15.54 -11.56 13.27
C ALA A 198 -15.11 -12.51 12.15
N ILE A 199 -13.89 -12.34 11.61
CA ILE A 199 -13.32 -13.15 10.52
C ILE A 199 -11.88 -13.51 10.84
N TYR A 200 -11.36 -14.55 10.18
CA TYR A 200 -9.92 -14.78 10.20
C TYR A 200 -9.26 -13.91 9.13
N CYS A 201 -8.66 -12.80 9.54
CA CYS A 201 -8.01 -11.87 8.62
C CYS A 201 -6.68 -12.42 8.11
N PRO A 202 -6.36 -12.25 6.81
CA PRO A 202 -5.04 -12.60 6.31
C PRO A 202 -3.96 -11.70 6.95
N PRO A 203 -2.72 -12.18 7.13
CA PRO A 203 -1.64 -11.42 7.81
C PRO A 203 -1.41 -10.02 7.24
N LYS A 204 -1.54 -9.84 5.91
CA LYS A 204 -1.40 -8.52 5.27
C LYS A 204 -2.43 -7.50 5.73
N VAL A 205 -3.67 -7.92 5.94
CA VAL A 205 -4.77 -7.04 6.39
C VAL A 205 -4.64 -6.77 7.88
N GLN A 206 -4.30 -7.79 8.66
CA GLN A 206 -4.04 -7.66 10.10
C GLN A 206 -2.91 -6.67 10.37
N GLY A 207 -1.74 -6.85 9.73
CA GLY A 207 -0.62 -5.93 9.87
C GLY A 207 -0.95 -4.50 9.43
N ALA A 208 -1.84 -4.33 8.44
CA ALA A 208 -2.28 -3.00 8.01
C ALA A 208 -3.24 -2.33 9.00
N LEU A 209 -4.08 -3.10 9.70
CA LEU A 209 -4.93 -2.61 10.80
C LEU A 209 -4.07 -2.20 12.00
N ASP A 210 -3.06 -2.99 12.34
CA ASP A 210 -2.16 -2.71 13.45
C ASP A 210 -1.26 -1.50 13.15
N LEU A 211 -0.74 -1.39 11.92
CA LEU A 211 0.00 -0.21 11.46
C LEU A 211 -0.84 1.07 11.58
N GLN A 212 -2.10 1.04 11.14
CA GLN A 212 -3.01 2.18 11.26
C GLN A 212 -3.35 2.49 12.73
N SER A 213 -3.47 1.48 13.58
CA SER A 213 -3.67 1.65 15.03
C SER A 213 -2.48 2.38 15.66
N GLY A 214 -1.25 1.95 15.34
CA GLY A 214 -0.04 2.62 15.80
C GLY A 214 0.05 4.08 15.37
N ILE A 215 -0.26 4.37 14.09
CA ILE A 215 -0.27 5.74 13.56
C ILE A 215 -1.26 6.63 14.32
N LEU A 216 -2.48 6.16 14.57
CA LEU A 216 -3.50 6.97 15.25
C LEU A 216 -3.16 7.20 16.73
N HIS A 217 -2.62 6.21 17.45
CA HIS A 217 -2.18 6.38 18.84
C HIS A 217 -0.99 7.35 18.94
N ALA A 218 -0.04 7.29 17.99
CA ALA A 218 1.08 8.23 17.92
C ALA A 218 0.61 9.66 17.61
N ALA A 219 -0.33 9.83 16.67
CA ALA A 219 -0.80 11.13 16.21
C ALA A 219 -1.74 11.87 17.18
N ASP A 220 -2.64 11.16 17.86
CA ASP A 220 -3.71 11.78 18.66
C ASP A 220 -3.34 11.89 20.15
N GLU A 221 -2.91 10.78 20.75
CA GLU A 221 -2.73 10.67 22.21
C GLU A 221 -1.28 10.88 22.67
N ARG A 222 -0.35 11.00 21.72
CA ARG A 222 1.10 10.89 21.97
C ARG A 222 1.45 9.64 22.80
N ASP A 223 0.62 8.60 22.71
CA ASP A 223 0.84 7.34 23.41
C ASP A 223 1.78 6.45 22.58
N PHE A 224 3.05 6.83 22.60
CA PHE A 224 4.11 6.11 21.88
C PHE A 224 4.38 4.72 22.46
N LYS A 225 3.95 4.42 23.69
CA LYS A 225 4.10 3.08 24.29
C LYS A 225 3.14 2.10 23.63
N THR A 226 1.87 2.46 23.57
CA THR A 226 0.84 1.64 22.91
C THR A 226 1.08 1.60 21.40
N ALA A 227 1.48 2.72 20.79
CA ALA A 227 1.84 2.75 19.37
C ALA A 227 3.00 1.79 19.04
N PHE A 228 4.04 1.74 19.88
CA PHE A 228 5.15 0.79 19.71
C PHE A 228 4.67 -0.66 19.68
N SER A 229 3.78 -1.07 20.60
CA SER A 229 3.22 -2.43 20.61
C SER A 229 2.47 -2.75 19.32
N TYR A 230 1.62 -1.83 18.83
CA TYR A 230 0.94 -2.04 17.54
C TYR A 230 1.91 -2.12 16.35
N PHE A 231 2.95 -1.30 16.33
CA PHE A 231 3.95 -1.37 15.26
C PHE A 231 4.78 -2.66 15.32
N TYR A 232 5.02 -3.20 16.52
CA TYR A 232 5.68 -4.49 16.68
C TYR A 232 4.83 -5.64 16.11
N GLU A 233 3.54 -5.70 16.46
CA GLU A 233 2.60 -6.70 15.91
C GLU A 233 2.47 -6.57 14.38
N ALA A 234 2.45 -5.33 13.87
CA ALA A 234 2.46 -5.06 12.44
C ALA A 234 3.74 -5.55 11.77
N PHE A 235 4.90 -5.32 12.39
CA PHE A 235 6.19 -5.80 11.89
C PHE A 235 6.21 -7.33 11.81
N GLU A 236 5.85 -8.05 12.88
CA GLU A 236 5.79 -9.52 12.88
C GLU A 236 4.81 -10.07 11.82
N SER A 237 3.67 -9.40 11.64
CA SER A 237 2.69 -9.77 10.62
C SER A 237 3.21 -9.61 9.18
N PHE A 238 4.16 -8.69 8.96
CA PHE A 238 4.75 -8.41 7.65
C PHE A 238 6.09 -9.11 7.39
N ASP A 239 6.80 -9.57 8.43
CA ASP A 239 8.21 -10.02 8.42
C ASP A 239 8.53 -11.22 7.49
N SER A 240 7.53 -11.84 6.88
CA SER A 240 7.71 -12.91 5.88
C SER A 240 6.82 -12.75 4.64
N VAL A 241 6.07 -11.65 4.57
CA VAL A 241 4.94 -11.48 3.65
C VAL A 241 5.07 -10.22 2.81
N ASP A 242 5.58 -9.13 3.38
CA ASP A 242 5.73 -7.83 2.71
C ASP A 242 6.90 -7.04 3.34
N ASN A 243 8.10 -7.25 2.81
CA ASN A 243 9.33 -6.67 3.36
C ASN A 243 9.31 -5.13 3.39
N ALA A 244 8.62 -4.48 2.45
CA ALA A 244 8.55 -3.02 2.39
C ALA A 244 7.68 -2.45 3.53
N LYS A 245 6.55 -3.11 3.82
CA LYS A 245 5.71 -2.74 4.97
C LYS A 245 6.32 -3.14 6.30
N ALA A 246 7.05 -4.25 6.35
CA ALA A 246 7.83 -4.63 7.53
C ALA A 246 8.86 -3.54 7.86
N LEU A 247 9.63 -3.07 6.86
CA LEU A 247 10.57 -1.96 7.04
C LEU A 247 9.89 -0.70 7.58
N THR A 248 8.70 -0.37 7.05
CA THR A 248 7.90 0.78 7.53
C THR A 248 7.49 0.60 9.00
N GLY A 249 7.01 -0.59 9.38
CA GLY A 249 6.68 -0.93 10.77
C GLY A 249 7.88 -0.79 11.70
N LEU A 250 9.03 -1.35 11.31
CA LEU A 250 10.28 -1.25 12.07
C LEU A 250 10.71 0.21 12.24
N LYS A 251 10.67 1.01 11.17
CA LYS A 251 10.99 2.44 11.22
C LYS A 251 10.10 3.18 12.22
N TYR A 252 8.81 2.93 12.23
CA TYR A 252 7.88 3.56 13.19
C TYR A 252 8.06 3.06 14.63
N MET A 253 8.50 1.81 14.83
CA MET A 253 8.91 1.32 16.16
C MET A 253 10.11 2.13 16.70
N LEU A 254 11.14 2.33 15.87
CA LEU A 254 12.30 3.13 16.26
C LEU A 254 11.89 4.58 16.54
N LEU A 255 10.98 5.14 15.75
CA LEU A 255 10.45 6.48 15.98
C LEU A 255 9.79 6.60 17.35
N CYS A 256 8.94 5.64 17.72
CA CYS A 256 8.30 5.63 19.04
C CYS A 256 9.33 5.61 20.18
N LYS A 257 10.41 4.83 20.04
CA LYS A 257 11.48 4.77 21.04
C LYS A 257 12.25 6.08 21.16
N ILE A 258 12.54 6.75 20.05
CA ILE A 258 13.14 8.09 20.04
C ILE A 258 12.22 9.10 20.71
N MET A 259 10.92 9.09 20.39
CA MET A 259 9.93 10.00 20.97
C MET A 259 9.72 9.77 22.48
N LEU A 260 9.93 8.55 22.98
CA LEU A 260 9.92 8.23 24.41
C LEU A 260 11.22 8.61 25.15
N GLY A 261 12.23 9.15 24.44
CA GLY A 261 13.56 9.42 24.99
C GLY A 261 14.36 8.16 25.31
N GLN A 262 13.95 7.00 24.80
CA GLN A 262 14.60 5.70 24.97
C GLN A 262 15.51 5.39 23.77
N SER A 263 16.40 6.32 23.41
CA SER A 263 17.28 6.18 22.25
C SER A 263 18.31 5.03 22.39
N GLU A 264 18.59 4.56 23.60
CA GLU A 264 19.46 3.41 23.85
C GLU A 264 18.83 2.08 23.37
N ASP A 265 17.51 1.93 23.54
CA ASP A 265 16.76 0.75 23.09
C ASP A 265 16.77 0.62 21.56
N VAL A 266 16.91 1.73 20.83
CA VAL A 266 16.96 1.75 19.35
C VAL A 266 18.13 0.88 18.86
N ASN A 267 19.31 1.01 19.49
CA ASN A 267 20.48 0.23 19.10
C ASN A 267 20.30 -1.27 19.39
N GLN A 268 19.61 -1.61 20.48
CA GLN A 268 19.30 -3.00 20.82
C GLN A 268 18.32 -3.62 19.82
N ILE A 269 17.27 -2.88 19.45
CA ILE A 269 16.27 -3.33 18.47
C ILE A 269 16.93 -3.55 17.11
N VAL A 270 17.74 -2.59 16.63
CA VAL A 270 18.43 -2.71 15.33
C VAL A 270 19.46 -3.85 15.33
N SER A 271 20.10 -4.13 16.46
CA SER A 271 21.02 -5.26 16.62
C SER A 271 20.31 -6.60 16.77
N GLY A 272 18.98 -6.61 16.85
CA GLY A 272 18.17 -7.82 16.91
C GLY A 272 18.25 -8.63 15.61
N LYS A 273 18.25 -9.96 15.73
CA LYS A 273 18.42 -10.90 14.60
C LYS A 273 17.48 -10.63 13.42
N LEU A 274 16.25 -10.24 13.72
CA LEU A 274 15.20 -9.93 12.73
C LEU A 274 15.37 -8.55 12.10
N ALA A 275 15.91 -7.56 12.83
CA ALA A 275 16.11 -6.21 12.30
C ALA A 275 17.34 -6.13 11.37
N ILE A 276 18.35 -6.99 11.58
CA ILE A 276 19.57 -7.03 10.77
C ILE A 276 19.27 -7.29 9.28
N THR A 277 18.24 -8.08 8.97
CA THR A 277 17.84 -8.35 7.58
C THR A 277 17.24 -7.15 6.87
N TYR A 278 16.80 -6.12 7.61
CA TYR A 278 16.23 -4.88 7.09
C TYR A 278 17.23 -3.72 7.12
N SER A 279 18.53 -4.00 7.20
CA SER A 279 19.57 -2.98 7.16
C SER A 279 19.47 -2.15 5.88
N GLY A 280 19.53 -0.83 6.02
CA GLY A 280 19.36 0.10 4.92
C GLY A 280 19.22 1.53 5.40
N ARG A 281 19.07 2.44 4.43
CA ARG A 281 19.12 3.89 4.67
C ARG A 281 18.02 4.39 5.63
N ASP A 282 16.84 3.79 5.62
CA ASP A 282 15.77 4.12 6.58
C ASP A 282 16.18 3.83 8.03
N ILE A 283 16.87 2.72 8.28
CA ILE A 283 17.34 2.35 9.63
C ILE A 283 18.52 3.23 10.03
N ASP A 284 19.44 3.51 9.12
CA ASP A 284 20.58 4.42 9.37
C ASP A 284 20.09 5.83 9.72
N ALA A 285 19.04 6.33 9.05
CA ALA A 285 18.41 7.59 9.39
C ALA A 285 17.89 7.61 10.85
N MET A 286 17.20 6.55 11.27
CA MET A 286 16.68 6.44 12.63
C MET A 286 17.79 6.30 13.67
N LYS A 287 18.89 5.61 13.34
CA LYS A 287 20.08 5.52 14.21
C LYS A 287 20.76 6.87 14.36
N ALA A 288 20.95 7.62 13.27
CA ALA A 288 21.55 8.95 13.31
C ALA A 288 20.73 9.91 14.18
N VAL A 289 19.40 9.88 14.05
CA VAL A 289 18.50 10.67 14.91
C VAL A 289 18.56 10.21 16.37
N ALA A 290 18.60 8.90 16.63
CA ALA A 290 18.73 8.37 17.99
C ALA A 290 20.08 8.75 18.64
N GLU A 291 21.18 8.72 17.90
CA GLU A 291 22.49 9.17 18.37
C GLU A 291 22.52 10.66 18.67
N ALA A 292 21.95 11.48 17.78
CA ALA A 292 21.83 12.92 18.00
C ALA A 292 21.02 13.22 19.28
N SER A 293 19.95 12.45 19.51
CA SER A 293 19.15 12.51 20.73
C SER A 293 19.92 12.08 21.97
N HIS A 294 20.70 11.00 21.90
CA HIS A 294 21.53 10.55 23.01
C HIS A 294 22.62 11.58 23.37
N LYS A 295 23.27 12.19 22.37
CA LYS A 295 24.28 13.25 22.56
C LYS A 295 23.69 14.60 22.96
N ARG A 296 22.36 14.77 22.89
CA ARG A 296 21.65 16.06 23.04
C ARG A 296 22.24 17.14 22.11
N SER A 297 22.60 16.76 20.88
CA SER A 297 23.22 17.64 19.89
C SER A 297 22.21 18.05 18.82
N LEU A 298 21.82 19.33 18.82
CA LEU A 298 20.93 19.86 17.79
C LEU A 298 21.62 19.95 16.42
N ALA A 299 22.94 20.12 16.38
CA ALA A 299 23.71 20.19 15.14
C ALA A 299 23.65 18.86 14.39
N ASP A 300 23.96 17.76 15.08
CA ASP A 300 23.91 16.39 14.55
C ASP A 300 22.49 16.05 14.05
N PHE A 301 21.45 16.51 14.76
CA PHE A 301 20.06 16.31 14.33
C PHE A 301 19.74 17.05 13.03
N GLN A 302 20.19 18.31 12.90
CA GLN A 302 20.00 19.08 11.66
C GLN A 302 20.79 18.51 10.47
N GLU A 303 21.98 17.94 10.73
CA GLU A 303 22.78 17.24 9.73
C GLU A 303 22.07 15.96 9.27
N ALA A 304 21.60 15.13 10.22
CA ALA A 304 20.81 13.95 9.91
C ALA A 304 19.54 14.27 9.09
N LEU A 305 18.85 15.37 9.40
CA LEU A 305 17.68 15.81 8.62
C LEU A 305 18.01 16.21 7.17
N LYS A 306 19.22 16.73 6.92
CA LYS A 306 19.69 17.08 5.57
C LYS A 306 20.12 15.84 4.79
N ASP A 307 20.89 14.96 5.43
CA ASP A 307 21.46 13.77 4.80
C ASP A 307 20.41 12.70 4.50
N TYR A 308 19.40 12.58 5.37
CA TYR A 308 18.30 11.62 5.26
C TYR A 308 16.97 12.31 4.97
N LYS A 309 16.98 13.35 4.13
CA LYS A 309 15.79 14.14 3.81
C LYS A 309 14.64 13.30 3.26
N LYS A 310 14.95 12.35 2.38
CA LYS A 310 13.97 11.44 1.76
C LYS A 310 13.34 10.52 2.81
N GLU A 311 14.15 10.00 3.71
CA GLU A 311 13.72 9.01 4.70
C GLU A 311 13.00 9.69 5.89
N LEU A 312 13.33 10.93 6.24
CA LEU A 312 12.74 11.63 7.40
C LEU A 312 11.67 12.66 7.03
N SER A 313 11.95 13.53 6.07
CA SER A 313 11.07 14.69 5.77
C SER A 313 10.01 14.41 4.71
N GLU A 314 10.21 13.41 3.84
CA GLU A 314 9.21 13.00 2.84
C GLU A 314 8.23 11.95 3.42
N ASP A 315 8.61 11.27 4.51
CA ASP A 315 7.73 10.39 5.25
C ASP A 315 6.70 11.19 6.06
N VAL A 316 5.42 11.05 5.70
CA VAL A 316 4.32 11.84 6.26
C VAL A 316 4.19 11.67 7.78
N ILE A 317 4.43 10.45 8.28
CA ILE A 317 4.26 10.14 9.70
C ILE A 317 5.47 10.65 10.49
N VAL A 318 6.69 10.38 10.02
CA VAL A 318 7.90 10.89 10.69
C VAL A 318 7.88 12.41 10.73
N LYS A 319 7.58 13.06 9.60
CA LYS A 319 7.50 14.52 9.47
C LYS A 319 6.57 15.16 10.49
N ALA A 320 5.43 14.54 10.78
CA ALA A 320 4.48 15.05 11.76
C ALA A 320 5.09 15.14 13.18
N HIS A 321 6.02 14.25 13.52
CA HIS A 321 6.69 14.20 14.82
C HIS A 321 8.02 14.97 14.86
N LEU A 322 8.64 15.26 13.71
CA LEU A 322 9.92 15.98 13.63
C LEU A 322 9.86 17.36 14.29
N GLY A 323 8.74 18.09 14.18
CA GLY A 323 8.58 19.40 14.81
C GLY A 323 8.68 19.32 16.32
N THR A 324 7.92 18.42 16.94
CA THR A 324 7.95 18.21 18.40
C THR A 324 9.29 17.63 18.87
N LEU A 325 9.93 16.80 18.05
CA LEU A 325 11.24 16.24 18.36
C LEU A 325 12.32 17.34 18.32
N TYR A 326 12.25 18.26 17.35
CA TYR A 326 13.14 19.42 17.28
C TYR A 326 13.05 20.27 18.55
N ASP A 327 11.83 20.60 19.00
CA ASP A 327 11.63 21.38 20.22
C ASP A 327 12.23 20.67 21.45
N THR A 328 11.98 19.36 21.56
CA THR A 328 12.54 18.52 22.65
C THR A 328 14.07 18.49 22.60
N MET A 329 14.67 18.37 21.40
CA MET A 329 16.12 18.38 21.22
C MET A 329 16.73 19.75 21.54
N LEU A 330 16.05 20.83 21.17
CA LEU A 330 16.45 22.19 21.50
C LEU A 330 16.46 22.39 23.02
N GLU A 331 15.40 21.99 23.71
CA GLU A 331 15.31 22.02 25.18
C GLU A 331 16.43 21.21 25.83
N GLN A 332 16.67 19.97 25.38
CA GLN A 332 17.73 19.12 25.92
C GLN A 332 19.13 19.70 25.70
N ASN A 333 19.37 20.31 24.54
CA ASN A 333 20.65 20.95 24.25
C ASN A 333 20.84 22.23 25.08
N LEU A 334 19.78 23.03 25.24
CA LEU A 334 19.80 24.19 26.14
C LEU A 334 20.11 23.76 27.58
N CYS A 335 19.41 22.74 28.09
CA CYS A 335 19.68 22.14 29.40
C CYS A 335 21.15 21.72 29.55
N ARG A 336 21.72 21.04 28.54
CA ARG A 336 23.13 20.64 28.54
C ARG A 336 24.09 21.83 28.60
N ILE A 337 23.78 22.93 27.92
CA ILE A 337 24.61 24.14 27.91
C ILE A 337 24.57 24.85 29.27
N ILE A 338 23.40 24.92 29.90
CA ILE A 338 23.19 25.65 31.17
C ILE A 338 23.53 24.81 32.41
N GLU A 339 23.53 23.48 32.33
CA GLU A 339 23.74 22.55 33.46
C GLU A 339 24.95 22.88 34.36
N PRO A 340 26.10 23.33 33.83
CA PRO A 340 27.25 23.71 34.67
C PRO A 340 27.14 25.08 35.36
N TYR A 341 26.15 25.92 35.01
CA TYR A 341 26.12 27.34 35.36
C TYR A 341 24.91 27.70 36.24
N SER A 342 25.14 28.53 37.26
CA SER A 342 24.06 29.11 38.10
C SER A 342 23.47 30.40 37.52
N ARG A 343 24.19 31.08 36.63
CA ARG A 343 23.75 32.24 35.86
C ARG A 343 24.40 32.22 34.49
N VAL A 344 23.59 32.25 33.44
CA VAL A 344 24.04 32.22 32.04
C VAL A 344 23.69 33.53 31.34
N GLN A 345 24.57 33.99 30.45
CA GLN A 345 24.31 35.15 29.60
C GLN A 345 23.78 34.65 28.25
N VAL A 346 22.63 35.19 27.82
CA VAL A 346 22.17 35.04 26.44
C VAL A 346 22.86 36.14 25.65
N SER A 347 23.76 35.76 24.72
CA SER A 347 24.33 36.72 23.77
C SER A 347 23.19 37.25 22.91
N ILE A 348 22.93 38.55 22.98
CA ILE A 348 21.93 39.26 22.17
C ILE A 348 22.45 39.42 20.75
#